data_AF-A0A2P7TDT9-F1
#
_entry.id   AF-A0A2P7TDT9-F1
#
_cell.length_a   1.000
_cell.length_b   1.000
_cell.length_c   1.000
_cell.angle_alpha   90.00
_cell.angle_beta   90.00
_cell.angle_gamma   90.00
#
_symmetry.space_group_name_H-M   'P 1'
#
loop_
_entity.id
_entity.type
_entity.pdbx_description
1 polymer ?
#
loop_
_entity_poly.entity_id
_entity_poly.type
_entity_poly.pdbx_seq_one_letter_code
_entity_poly.pdbx_strand_id
1 'polypeptide(L)'
;MMFTEQIKQLREQLQLPQRKLAEALDIDSAIYCKIEKGERKAIKEQVIIIARILKADKEDHLSLWLADKVTAVVGDEKKITEKVFSISKENIKS
;
A
#
# COMPACT_ATOMS: atom_id res chain seq x y z
N MET A 1 -3.02 -7.05 -5.96
CA MET A 1 -2.35 -5.84 -5.43
C MET A 1 -1.80 -6.22 -4.07
N MET A 2 -0.48 -6.20 -3.89
CA MET A 2 0.13 -6.84 -2.74
C MET A 2 -0.20 -6.11 -1.43
N PHE A 3 -0.30 -4.77 -1.47
CA PHE A 3 -0.63 -3.98 -0.29
C PHE A 3 -2.08 -4.19 0.17
N THR A 4 -3.05 -4.12 -0.75
CA THR A 4 -4.47 -4.18 -0.39
C THR A 4 -4.91 -5.56 0.09
N GLU A 5 -4.30 -6.61 -0.44
CA GLU A 5 -4.51 -7.99 0.03
C GLU A 5 -3.97 -8.16 1.45
N GLN A 6 -2.78 -7.64 1.74
CA GLN A 6 -2.16 -7.76 3.06
C GLN A 6 -2.98 -7.03 4.14
N ILE A 7 -3.39 -5.78 3.89
CA ILE A 7 -4.17 -5.03 4.90
C ILE A 7 -5.50 -5.72 5.21
N LYS A 8 -6.14 -6.31 4.19
CA LYS A 8 -7.39 -7.08 4.37
C LYS A 8 -7.16 -8.29 5.25
N GLN A 9 -6.15 -9.09 4.95
CA GLN A 9 -5.80 -10.29 5.71
C GLN A 9 -5.51 -9.97 7.18
N LEU A 10 -4.66 -8.97 7.44
CA LEU A 10 -4.33 -8.55 8.80
C LEU A 10 -5.54 -7.99 9.55
N ARG A 11 -6.38 -7.20 8.88
CA ARG A 11 -7.63 -6.68 9.46
C ARG A 11 -8.56 -7.84 9.89
N GLU A 12 -8.72 -8.85 9.03
CA GLU A 12 -9.56 -10.01 9.29
C GLU A 12 -9.00 -10.91 10.39
N GLN A 13 -7.68 -11.11 10.46
CA GLN A 13 -7.00 -11.81 11.54
C GLN A 13 -7.21 -11.12 12.89
N LEU A 14 -7.22 -9.78 12.92
CA LEU A 14 -7.50 -8.98 14.11
C LEU A 14 -9.01 -8.83 14.39
N GLN A 15 -9.88 -9.43 13.56
CA GLN A 15 -11.34 -9.32 13.64
C GLN A 15 -11.84 -7.87 13.66
N LEU A 16 -11.10 -6.97 13.00
CA LEU A 16 -11.43 -5.56 12.95
C LEU A 16 -12.48 -5.29 11.86
N PRO A 17 -13.58 -4.60 12.17
CA PRO A 17 -14.50 -4.14 11.14
C PRO A 17 -13.86 -2.98 10.36
N GLN A 18 -14.16 -2.86 9.07
CA GLN A 18 -13.62 -1.80 8.20
C GLN A 18 -13.82 -0.38 8.78
N ARG A 19 -14.95 -0.14 9.48
CA ARG A 19 -15.24 1.13 10.16
C ARG A 19 -14.15 1.57 11.14
N LYS A 20 -13.43 0.64 11.78
CA LYS A 20 -12.36 0.98 12.74
C LYS A 20 -11.15 1.59 12.07
N LEU A 21 -10.79 1.10 10.88
CA LEU A 21 -9.74 1.71 10.07
C LEU A 21 -10.22 3.02 9.44
N ALA A 22 -11.48 3.09 9.00
CA ALA A 22 -12.06 4.32 8.48
C ALA A 22 -12.07 5.46 9.53
N GLU A 23 -12.53 5.17 10.75
CA GLU A 23 -12.53 6.09 11.91
C GLU A 23 -11.11 6.63 12.18
N ALA A 24 -10.10 5.74 12.22
CA ALA A 24 -8.74 6.15 12.54
C ALA A 24 -8.03 6.91 11.41
N LEU A 25 -8.52 6.78 10.18
CA LEU A 25 -8.03 7.50 9.01
C LEU A 25 -8.80 8.79 8.74
N ASP A 26 -9.82 9.09 9.55
CA ASP A 26 -10.74 10.22 9.38
C ASP A 26 -11.37 10.26 7.97
N ILE A 27 -11.85 9.09 7.52
CA ILE A 27 -12.51 8.91 6.23
C ILE A 27 -13.81 8.11 6.38
N ASP A 28 -14.66 8.20 5.36
CA ASP A 28 -15.88 7.40 5.28
C ASP A 28 -15.58 5.89 5.10
N SER A 29 -16.45 5.04 5.66
CA SER A 29 -16.30 3.58 5.57
C SER A 29 -16.35 3.06 4.12
N ALA A 30 -17.14 3.67 3.24
CA ALA A 30 -17.16 3.34 1.81
C ALA A 30 -15.85 3.73 1.12
N ILE A 31 -15.20 4.82 1.55
CA ILE A 31 -13.87 5.19 1.05
C ILE A 31 -12.85 4.12 1.44
N TYR A 32 -12.82 3.72 2.70
CA TYR A 32 -11.91 2.67 3.14
C TYR A 32 -12.19 1.33 2.42
N CYS A 33 -13.46 0.98 2.20
CA CYS A 33 -13.83 -0.20 1.42
C CYS A 33 -13.24 -0.18 0.00
N LYS A 34 -13.25 0.98 -0.68
CA LYS A 34 -12.59 1.15 -1.98
C LYS A 34 -11.06 1.00 -1.90
N ILE A 35 -10.45 1.43 -0.79
CA ILE A 35 -9.02 1.24 -0.56
C ILE A 35 -8.69 -0.25 -0.47
N GLU A 36 -9.42 -0.99 0.35
CA GLU A 36 -9.19 -2.43 0.55
C GLU A 36 -9.46 -3.28 -0.71
N LYS A 37 -10.33 -2.80 -1.61
CA LYS A 37 -10.56 -3.41 -2.93
C LYS A 37 -9.53 -3.01 -3.99
N GLY A 38 -8.65 -2.05 -3.70
CA GLY A 38 -7.69 -1.50 -4.68
C GLY A 38 -8.29 -0.52 -5.68
N GLU A 39 -9.58 -0.19 -5.58
CA GLU A 39 -10.27 0.80 -6.41
C GLU A 39 -9.82 2.24 -6.09
N ARG A 40 -9.33 2.48 -4.88
CA ARG A 40 -8.73 3.75 -4.45
C ARG A 40 -7.36 3.50 -3.84
N LYS A 41 -6.36 4.31 -4.22
CA LYS A 41 -5.02 4.22 -3.63
C LYS A 41 -4.98 4.99 -2.31
N ALA A 42 -4.45 4.37 -1.25
CA ALA A 42 -4.13 5.05 0.00
C ALA A 42 -2.96 6.02 -0.21
N ILE A 43 -2.94 7.13 0.54
CA ILE A 43 -1.77 8.01 0.62
C ILE A 43 -0.76 7.51 1.67
N LYS A 44 0.48 8.01 1.62
CA LYS A 44 1.58 7.52 2.47
C LYS A 44 1.23 7.60 3.95
N GLU A 45 0.61 8.70 4.38
CA GLU A 45 0.22 8.96 5.76
C GLU A 45 -0.80 7.93 6.24
N GLN A 46 -1.76 7.56 5.38
CA GLN A 46 -2.75 6.53 5.66
C GLN A 46 -2.10 5.14 5.77
N VAL A 47 -1.13 4.82 4.92
CA VAL A 47 -0.38 3.55 5.00
C VAL A 47 0.29 3.40 6.36
N ILE A 48 0.89 4.48 6.88
CA ILE A 48 1.57 4.49 8.18
C ILE A 48 0.57 4.28 9.33
N ILE A 49 -0.60 4.92 9.26
CA ILE A 49 -1.66 4.76 10.26
C ILE A 49 -2.23 3.33 10.22
N ILE A 50 -2.48 2.78 9.03
CA ILE A 50 -2.96 1.41 8.83
C ILE A 50 -1.97 0.41 9.44
N ALA A 51 -0.67 0.53 9.13
CA ALA A 51 0.36 -0.36 9.68
C ALA A 51 0.35 -0.36 11.22
N ARG A 52 0.22 0.83 11.84
CA ARG A 52 0.13 0.96 13.30
C ARG A 52 -1.10 0.23 13.88
N ILE A 53 -2.27 0.40 13.28
CA ILE A 53 -3.52 -0.21 13.77
C ILE A 53 -3.48 -1.73 13.59
N LEU A 54 -2.95 -2.18 12.47
CA LEU A 54 -2.80 -3.59 12.13
C LEU A 54 -1.63 -4.26 12.85
N LYS A 55 -0.89 -3.51 13.69
CA LYS A 55 0.30 -3.99 14.42
C LYS A 55 1.34 -4.62 13.49
N ALA A 56 1.45 -4.08 12.28
CA ALA A 56 2.38 -4.54 11.27
C ALA A 56 3.59 -3.61 11.17
N ASP A 57 4.67 -4.14 10.62
CA ASP A 57 5.84 -3.33 10.36
C ASP A 57 5.54 -2.23 9.32
N LYS A 58 5.97 -1.02 9.65
CA LYS A 58 5.74 0.17 8.83
C LYS A 58 6.54 0.12 7.53
N GLU A 59 7.77 -0.38 7.58
CA GLU A 59 8.65 -0.47 6.42
C GLU A 59 8.15 -1.52 5.44
N ASP A 60 7.64 -2.65 5.93
CA ASP A 60 7.02 -3.69 5.11
C ASP A 60 5.77 -3.15 4.37
N HIS A 61 4.86 -2.48 5.08
CA HIS A 61 3.66 -1.89 4.45
C HIS A 61 4.00 -0.80 3.43
N LEU A 62 4.97 0.07 3.75
CA LEU A 62 5.42 1.09 2.81
C LEU A 62 6.10 0.47 1.59
N SER A 63 6.86 -0.61 1.77
CA SER A 63 7.51 -1.32 0.68
C SER A 63 6.50 -1.92 -0.28
N LEU A 64 5.47 -2.60 0.23
CA LEU A 64 4.40 -3.17 -0.59
C LEU A 64 3.57 -2.09 -1.29
N TRP A 65 3.26 -0.99 -0.59
CA TRP A 65 2.56 0.14 -1.19
C TRP A 65 3.37 0.84 -2.30
N LEU A 66 4.68 1.01 -2.10
CA LEU A 66 5.57 1.55 -3.13
C LEU A 66 5.71 0.58 -4.30
N ALA A 67 5.83 -0.72 -4.05
CA ALA A 67 5.88 -1.74 -5.09
C ALA A 67 4.62 -1.73 -5.97
N ASP A 68 3.43 -1.59 -5.38
CA ASP A 68 2.17 -1.44 -6.12
C ASP A 68 2.15 -0.16 -6.97
N LYS A 69 2.76 0.94 -6.50
CA LYS A 69 2.89 2.19 -7.27
C LYS A 69 3.86 2.05 -8.43
N VAL A 70 5.04 1.51 -8.17
CA VAL A 70 6.08 1.28 -9.16
C VAL A 70 5.54 0.36 -10.26
N THR A 71 4.93 -0.77 -9.88
CA THR A 71 4.31 -1.71 -10.82
C THR A 71 3.25 -1.04 -11.68
N ALA A 72 2.46 -0.11 -11.13
CA ALA A 72 1.47 0.62 -11.91
C ALA A 72 2.09 1.58 -12.94
N VAL A 73 3.31 2.05 -12.72
CA VAL A 73 4.03 2.93 -13.66
C VAL A 73 4.74 2.13 -14.73
N VAL A 74 5.47 1.07 -14.35
CA VAL A 74 6.37 0.34 -15.27
C VAL A 74 5.80 -0.97 -15.81
N GLY A 75 4.60 -1.37 -15.36
CA GLY A 75 4.04 -2.70 -15.60
C GLY A 75 3.78 -3.03 -17.07
N ASP A 76 3.54 -2.01 -17.90
CA ASP A 76 3.32 -2.15 -19.34
C ASP A 76 4.63 -2.22 -20.13
N GLU A 77 5.74 -1.79 -19.53
CA GLU A 77 7.03 -1.56 -20.20
C GLU A 77 8.06 -2.63 -19.84
N LYS A 78 7.60 -3.88 -19.69
CA LYS A 78 8.36 -5.03 -19.15
C LYS A 78 9.78 -5.19 -19.71
N LYS A 79 9.99 -4.84 -20.98
CA LYS A 79 11.30 -4.96 -21.65
C LYS A 79 12.36 -4.01 -21.11
N ILE A 80 11.97 -2.84 -20.60
CA ILE A 80 12.90 -1.81 -20.11
C ILE A 80 12.90 -1.67 -18.58
N THR A 81 11.97 -2.34 -17.89
CA THR A 81 11.79 -2.28 -16.43
C THR A 81 13.09 -2.50 -15.65
N GLU A 82 13.85 -3.55 -15.98
CA GLU A 82 15.16 -3.85 -15.35
C GLU A 82 16.15 -2.68 -15.50
N LYS A 83 16.24 -2.12 -16.71
CA LYS A 83 17.13 -0.98 -17.00
C LYS A 83 16.71 0.26 -16.21
N VAL A 84 15.41 0.55 -16.13
CA VAL A 84 14.85 1.67 -15.34
C VAL A 84 15.22 1.53 -13.87
N PHE A 85 15.12 0.33 -13.31
CA PHE A 85 15.50 0.06 -11.92
C PHE A 85 16.99 0.24 -11.66
N SER A 86 17.86 -0.22 -12.58
CA SER A 86 19.30 -0.03 -12.45
C SER A 86 19.68 1.45 -12.39
N ILE A 87 19.18 2.24 -13.35
CA ILE A 87 19.42 3.69 -13.41
C ILE A 87 18.90 4.40 -12.16
N SER A 88 17.69 4.04 -11.71
CA SER A 88 17.07 4.65 -10.51
C SER A 88 17.88 4.35 -9.24
N LYS A 89 18.42 3.13 -9.12
CA LYS A 89 19.24 2.71 -7.98
C LYS A 89 20.57 3.47 -7.92
N GLU A 90 21.18 3.75 -9.07
CA GLU A 90 22.41 4.58 -9.15
C GLU A 90 22.12 6.03 -8.71
N ASN A 91 21.00 6.61 -9.17
CA ASN A 91 20.61 7.97 -8.83
C ASN A 91 20.29 8.17 -7.34
N ILE A 92 19.73 7.17 -6.64
CA ILE A 92 19.37 7.26 -5.21
C ILE A 92 20.60 7.11 -4.30
N LYS A 93 21.64 6.40 -4.77
CA LYS A 93 22.87 6.18 -4.01
C LYS A 93 23.86 7.35 -4.11
N SER A 94 23.62 8.28 -5.03
CA SER A 94 24.39 9.51 -5.21
C SER A 94 23.81 10.64 -4.36
#